data_AF-A0A7X0AQQ5-F1
#
_entry.id   AF-A0A7X0AQQ5-F1
#
_cell.length_a   1.000
_cell.length_b   1.000
_cell.length_c   1.000
_cell.angle_alpha   90.00
_cell.angle_beta   90.00
_cell.angle_gamma   90.00
#
_symmetry.space_group_name_H-M   'P 1'
#
loop_
_entity.id
_entity.type
_entity.pdbx_description
1 polymer ?
#
loop_
_entity_poly.entity_id
_entity_poly.type
_entity_poly.pdbx_seq_one_letter_code
_entity_poly.pdbx_strand_id
1 'polypeptide(L)'
;MPFSVSAAPSRRGLFFAAAFVLILVAGGIGWYVHATGTAKPDSSDASAAATNAGGEDILLGLAKAAVSEHRLVAPAGSNAYEFYLSVLQLDPKNAMVPDHLSALFADACNDVERAINARDVDEAQRELSLLRDYDSNNYKLALLGSKLSAQRMVMTREHEAQAAVIQAQSESTR
;
A
#
# COMPACT_ATOMS: atom_id res chain seq x y z
N MET A 1 39.13 -40.21 -10.60
CA MET A 1 37.95 -40.98 -10.14
C MET A 1 38.46 -42.10 -9.25
N PRO A 2 37.84 -42.46 -8.11
CA PRO A 2 36.43 -42.27 -7.76
C PRO A 2 36.17 -41.23 -6.66
N PHE A 3 34.98 -40.63 -6.76
CA PHE A 3 34.32 -39.85 -5.72
C PHE A 3 33.91 -40.77 -4.56
N SER A 4 34.00 -40.28 -3.34
CA SER A 4 33.22 -40.82 -2.23
C SER A 4 32.60 -39.65 -1.47
N VAL A 5 31.34 -39.40 -1.83
CA VAL A 5 30.41 -38.58 -1.07
C VAL A 5 30.04 -39.36 0.19
N SER A 6 30.28 -38.77 1.37
CA SER A 6 29.66 -39.25 2.60
C SER A 6 28.63 -38.21 3.04
N ALA A 7 27.37 -38.63 3.03
CA ALA A 7 26.22 -37.85 3.41
C ALA A 7 25.73 -38.27 4.82
N ALA A 8 25.44 -37.27 5.65
CA ALA A 8 24.49 -37.25 6.78
C ALA A 8 24.89 -38.03 8.07
N PRO A 9 24.52 -37.58 9.30
CA PRO A 9 23.13 -37.27 9.64
C PRO A 9 22.86 -35.97 10.43
N SER A 10 21.61 -35.56 10.26
CA SER A 10 20.87 -34.51 10.96
C SER A 10 20.70 -34.80 12.45
N ARG A 11 20.76 -33.75 13.28
CA ARG A 11 20.23 -33.77 14.66
C ARG A 11 18.91 -33.02 14.69
N ARG A 12 17.87 -33.73 14.25
CA ARG A 12 16.47 -33.41 14.56
C ARG A 12 16.22 -33.80 16.01
N GLY A 13 15.90 -32.83 16.85
CA GLY A 13 15.35 -33.09 18.17
C GLY A 13 13.94 -33.63 18.03
N LEU A 14 13.76 -34.91 18.31
CA LEU A 14 12.48 -35.59 18.35
C LEU A 14 12.39 -36.31 19.70
N PHE A 15 11.57 -35.81 20.62
CA PHE A 15 10.96 -36.63 21.65
C PHE A 15 9.45 -36.46 21.54
N PHE A 16 8.85 -37.35 20.75
CA PHE A 16 7.43 -37.67 20.83
C PHE A 16 7.27 -38.87 21.77
N ALA A 17 6.48 -38.70 22.82
CA ALA A 17 5.68 -39.75 23.47
C ALA A 17 4.55 -39.00 24.19
N ALA A 18 3.41 -38.75 23.53
CA ALA A 18 2.30 -39.67 23.36
C ALA A 18 1.71 -40.17 24.70
N ALA A 19 0.73 -39.43 25.21
CA ALA A 19 -0.39 -39.99 25.95
C ALA A 19 -1.66 -39.39 25.37
N PHE A 20 -2.26 -40.18 24.50
CA PHE A 20 -3.54 -39.99 23.83
C PHE A 20 -4.67 -40.27 24.83
N VAL A 21 -5.89 -39.84 24.48
CA VAL A 21 -7.21 -40.34 24.93
C VAL A 21 -8.07 -39.34 25.72
N LEU A 22 -9.03 -38.79 24.97
CA LEU A 22 -10.43 -38.48 25.29
C LEU A 22 -10.73 -37.55 26.47
N ILE A 23 -11.02 -36.28 26.13
CA ILE A 23 -12.40 -35.76 26.28
C ILE A 23 -12.77 -35.05 24.97
N LEU A 24 -13.62 -35.71 24.18
CA LEU A 24 -14.49 -35.10 23.18
C LEU A 24 -15.60 -34.32 23.88
N VAL A 25 -16.26 -33.44 23.11
CA VAL A 25 -17.49 -32.68 23.37
C VAL A 25 -17.19 -31.28 23.94
N ALA A 26 -17.44 -30.15 23.27
CA ALA A 26 -18.30 -29.82 22.13
C ALA A 26 -17.64 -28.65 21.36
N GLY A 27 -17.56 -28.70 20.02
CA GLY A 27 -18.64 -28.27 19.14
C GLY A 27 -18.22 -26.92 18.52
N GLY A 28 -17.70 -26.87 17.30
CA GLY A 28 -18.38 -27.39 16.12
C GLY A 28 -19.67 -26.60 15.85
N ILE A 29 -19.68 -25.29 16.06
CA ILE A 29 -20.84 -24.40 15.84
C ILE A 29 -20.32 -23.07 15.24
N GLY A 30 -19.78 -23.13 14.02
CA GLY A 30 -19.43 -21.92 13.25
C GLY A 30 -20.24 -21.74 11.97
N TRP A 31 -21.02 -22.76 11.58
CA TRP A 31 -21.69 -22.85 10.29
C TRP A 31 -23.09 -23.45 10.45
N TYR A 32 -23.90 -22.94 11.39
CA TYR A 32 -25.35 -23.18 11.38
C TYR A 32 -26.13 -22.21 12.27
N VAL A 33 -26.22 -20.93 11.89
CA VAL A 33 -27.38 -20.10 12.27
C VAL A 33 -27.77 -19.26 11.06
N HIS A 34 -28.47 -19.89 10.13
CA HIS A 34 -29.40 -19.21 9.23
C HIS A 34 -30.80 -19.71 9.59
N ALA A 35 -31.35 -19.24 10.70
CA ALA A 35 -32.76 -19.40 11.05
C ALA A 35 -33.21 -18.28 11.99
N THR A 36 -33.77 -17.24 11.38
CA THR A 36 -34.98 -16.54 11.86
C THR A 36 -35.01 -16.15 13.34
N GLY A 37 -34.19 -15.18 13.71
CA GLY A 37 -34.57 -14.24 14.76
C GLY A 37 -35.24 -13.04 14.10
N THR A 38 -36.53 -12.83 14.33
CA THR A 38 -37.15 -11.50 14.20
C THR A 38 -36.58 -10.61 15.31
N ALA A 39 -35.29 -10.28 15.19
CA ALA A 39 -34.67 -9.20 15.93
C ALA A 39 -35.01 -7.92 15.17
N LYS A 40 -35.67 -7.00 15.86
CA LYS A 40 -35.91 -5.62 15.44
C LYS A 40 -34.66 -5.10 14.70
N PRO A 41 -34.69 -4.89 13.36
CA PRO A 41 -33.68 -4.05 12.74
C PRO A 41 -33.92 -2.66 13.33
N ASP A 42 -32.86 -1.89 13.62
CA ASP A 42 -32.87 -0.42 13.64
C ASP A 42 -31.70 0.14 14.47
N SER A 43 -31.11 -0.62 15.41
CA SER A 43 -30.12 -0.03 16.34
C SER A 43 -28.65 -0.29 16.01
N SER A 44 -28.31 -1.38 15.30
CA SER A 44 -26.91 -1.69 14.93
C SER A 44 -26.42 -0.82 13.77
N ASP A 45 -27.24 -0.67 12.73
CA ASP A 45 -26.90 0.14 11.55
C ASP A 45 -26.85 1.63 11.86
N ALA A 46 -27.73 2.11 12.76
CA ALA A 46 -27.71 3.50 13.20
C ALA A 46 -26.43 3.87 13.98
N SER A 47 -25.92 2.97 14.82
CA SER A 47 -24.67 3.21 15.56
C SER A 47 -23.44 3.14 14.65
N ALA A 48 -23.41 2.21 13.68
CA ALA A 48 -22.34 2.13 12.69
C ALA A 48 -22.35 3.35 11.76
N ALA A 49 -23.53 3.77 11.28
CA ALA A 49 -23.69 4.96 10.45
C ALA A 49 -23.28 6.24 11.19
N ALA A 50 -23.66 6.40 12.46
CA ALA A 50 -23.24 7.55 13.26
C ALA A 50 -21.72 7.59 13.51
N THR A 51 -21.09 6.42 13.70
CA THR A 51 -19.63 6.31 13.87
C THR A 51 -18.90 6.62 12.56
N ASN A 52 -19.41 6.12 11.43
CA ASN A 52 -18.86 6.40 10.11
C ASN A 52 -19.01 7.88 9.74
N ALA A 53 -20.15 8.52 10.04
CA ALA A 53 -20.35 9.95 9.82
C ALA A 53 -19.33 10.80 10.61
N GLY A 54 -19.08 10.45 11.89
CA GLY A 54 -18.03 11.12 12.66
C GLY A 54 -16.62 10.88 12.12
N GLY A 55 -16.32 9.67 11.64
CA GLY A 55 -15.04 9.34 11.01
C GLY A 55 -14.82 10.06 9.67
N GLU A 56 -15.87 10.16 8.87
CA GLU A 56 -15.89 10.88 7.60
C GLU A 56 -15.61 12.38 7.82
N ASP A 57 -16.28 13.02 8.76
CA ASP A 57 -16.07 14.44 9.07
C ASP A 57 -14.62 14.73 9.48
N ILE A 58 -14.01 13.83 10.28
CA ILE A 58 -12.60 13.92 10.67
C ILE A 58 -11.68 13.83 9.44
N LEU A 59 -11.90 12.83 8.58
CA LEU A 59 -11.10 12.65 7.37
C LEU A 59 -11.25 13.82 6.39
N LEU A 60 -12.46 14.34 6.22
CA LEU A 60 -12.72 15.54 5.41
C LEU A 60 -12.07 16.79 5.99
N GLY A 61 -11.92 16.88 7.32
CA GLY A 61 -11.15 17.94 7.98
C GLY A 61 -9.65 17.82 7.70
N LEU A 62 -9.10 16.61 7.87
CA LEU A 62 -7.68 16.30 7.60
C LEU A 62 -7.32 16.52 6.12
N ALA A 63 -8.19 16.12 5.19
CA ALA A 63 -8.01 16.35 3.77
C ALA A 63 -7.92 17.85 3.45
N LYS A 64 -8.84 18.67 3.97
CA LYS A 64 -8.81 20.13 3.77
C LYS A 64 -7.55 20.77 4.35
N ALA A 65 -7.11 20.33 5.53
CA ALA A 65 -5.85 20.80 6.10
C ALA A 65 -4.65 20.44 5.20
N ALA A 66 -4.56 19.18 4.76
CA ALA A 66 -3.51 18.73 3.84
C ALA A 66 -3.50 19.53 2.53
N VAL A 67 -4.66 19.84 1.96
CA VAL A 67 -4.77 20.72 0.78
C VAL A 67 -4.22 22.12 1.08
N SER A 68 -4.62 22.73 2.20
CA SER A 68 -4.15 24.08 2.58
C SER A 68 -2.64 24.14 2.80
N GLU A 69 -2.03 23.02 3.19
CA GLU A 69 -0.59 22.87 3.40
C GLU A 69 0.15 22.32 2.17
N HIS A 70 -0.54 22.23 1.01
CA HIS A 70 -0.02 21.68 -0.24
C HIS A 70 0.57 20.25 -0.11
N ARG A 71 0.06 19.46 0.84
CA ARG A 71 0.35 18.04 0.96
C ARG A 71 -0.66 17.25 0.14
N LEU A 72 -0.54 17.30 -1.19
CA LEU A 72 -1.53 16.69 -2.07
C LEU A 72 -1.38 15.17 -2.14
N VAL A 73 -0.19 14.70 -2.51
CA VAL A 73 0.16 13.26 -2.66
C VAL A 73 1.31 12.79 -1.77
N ALA A 74 1.99 13.75 -1.13
CA ALA A 74 3.10 13.50 -0.23
C ALA A 74 3.01 14.37 1.03
N PRO A 75 3.60 13.93 2.16
CA PRO A 75 4.22 12.63 2.37
C PRO A 75 3.16 11.53 2.53
N ALA A 76 3.56 10.27 2.39
CA ALA A 76 2.66 9.13 2.62
C ALA A 76 2.09 9.13 4.05
N GLY A 77 0.82 8.72 4.18
CA GLY A 77 0.09 8.70 5.45
C GLY A 77 -0.41 10.06 5.92
N SER A 78 -0.09 11.16 5.23
CA SER A 78 -0.46 12.51 5.66
C SER A 78 -0.68 13.47 4.49
N ASN A 79 -1.40 13.01 3.48
CA ASN A 79 -1.71 13.79 2.28
C ASN A 79 -3.21 13.78 1.94
N ALA A 80 -3.63 14.77 1.15
CA ALA A 80 -5.03 15.01 0.81
C ALA A 80 -5.66 13.83 0.06
N TYR A 81 -4.96 13.25 -0.92
CA TYR A 81 -5.48 12.14 -1.71
C TYR A 81 -5.78 10.91 -0.84
N GLU A 82 -4.88 10.52 0.06
CA GLU A 82 -5.10 9.40 0.97
C GLU A 82 -6.31 9.64 1.90
N PHE A 83 -6.46 10.84 2.45
CA PHE A 83 -7.62 11.15 3.29
C PHE A 83 -8.93 11.12 2.52
N TYR A 84 -8.97 11.69 1.31
CA TYR A 84 -10.15 11.67 0.45
C TYR A 84 -10.50 10.24 -0.01
N LEU A 85 -9.52 9.44 -0.42
CA LEU A 85 -9.76 8.03 -0.76
C LEU A 85 -10.25 7.22 0.45
N SER A 86 -9.80 7.55 1.66
CA SER A 86 -10.31 6.96 2.90
C SER A 86 -11.76 7.34 3.16
N VAL A 87 -12.18 8.58 2.83
CA VAL A 87 -13.61 8.96 2.88
C VAL A 87 -14.42 8.09 1.93
N LEU A 88 -13.96 7.88 0.69
CA LEU A 88 -14.67 7.03 -0.28
C LEU A 88 -14.73 5.55 0.14
N GLN A 89 -13.81 5.08 1.00
CA GLN A 89 -13.90 3.73 1.58
C GLN A 89 -14.99 3.65 2.67
N LEU A 90 -15.21 4.72 3.43
CA LEU A 90 -16.26 4.80 4.45
C LEU A 90 -17.64 5.06 3.83
N ASP A 91 -17.72 6.05 2.94
CA ASP A 91 -18.91 6.38 2.16
C ASP A 91 -18.60 6.42 0.65
N PRO A 92 -18.77 5.29 -0.05
CA PRO A 92 -18.61 5.22 -1.50
C PRO A 92 -19.59 6.10 -2.29
N LYS A 93 -20.64 6.63 -1.65
CA LYS A 93 -21.65 7.48 -2.30
C LYS A 93 -21.39 8.98 -2.08
N ASN A 94 -20.32 9.37 -1.39
CA ASN A 94 -19.97 10.77 -1.23
C ASN A 94 -19.61 11.39 -2.58
N ALA A 95 -20.55 12.15 -3.14
CA ALA A 95 -20.42 12.76 -4.46
C ALA A 95 -19.45 13.94 -4.51
N MET A 96 -19.09 14.53 -3.37
CA MET A 96 -18.21 15.72 -3.33
C MET A 96 -16.72 15.35 -3.45
N VAL A 97 -16.32 14.18 -2.97
CA VAL A 97 -14.91 13.77 -2.96
C VAL A 97 -14.32 13.65 -4.38
N PRO A 98 -15.00 13.03 -5.37
CA PRO A 98 -14.50 12.99 -6.73
C PRO A 98 -14.25 14.38 -7.34
N ASP A 99 -15.09 15.36 -7.03
CA ASP A 99 -14.93 16.75 -7.49
C ASP A 99 -13.70 17.40 -6.87
N HIS A 100 -13.47 17.21 -5.57
CA HIS A 100 -12.26 17.68 -4.89
C HIS A 100 -11.00 17.04 -5.48
N LEU A 101 -10.98 15.73 -5.68
CA LEU A 101 -9.85 15.01 -6.26
C LEU A 101 -9.58 15.45 -7.70
N SER A 102 -10.62 15.71 -8.49
CA SER A 102 -10.48 16.21 -9.85
C SER A 102 -9.86 17.61 -9.89
N ALA A 103 -10.30 18.50 -8.99
CA ALA A 103 -9.80 19.87 -8.90
C ALA A 103 -8.30 19.94 -8.55
N LEU A 104 -7.83 19.00 -7.71
CA LEU A 104 -6.43 18.93 -7.27
C LEU A 104 -5.51 18.17 -8.24
N PHE A 105 -6.08 17.46 -9.22
CA PHE A 105 -5.35 16.50 -10.04
C PHE A 105 -4.19 17.09 -10.83
N ALA A 106 -4.37 18.29 -11.37
CA ALA A 106 -3.31 18.97 -12.13
C ALA A 106 -2.10 19.27 -11.24
N ASP A 107 -2.32 19.78 -10.03
CA ASP A 107 -1.25 20.13 -9.10
C ASP A 107 -0.59 18.88 -8.50
N ALA A 108 -1.37 17.84 -8.20
CA ALA A 108 -0.83 16.55 -7.78
C ALA A 108 0.04 15.89 -8.85
N CYS A 109 -0.31 16.02 -10.14
CA CYS A 109 0.57 15.58 -11.23
C CYS A 109 1.90 16.36 -11.25
N ASN A 110 1.87 17.65 -10.93
CA ASN A 110 3.08 18.47 -10.85
C ASN A 110 3.97 18.04 -9.66
N ASP A 111 3.37 17.57 -8.55
CA ASP A 111 4.10 16.99 -7.42
C ASP A 111 4.86 15.72 -7.83
N VAL A 112 4.17 14.78 -8.49
CA VAL A 112 4.80 13.57 -9.06
C VAL A 112 5.93 13.95 -10.02
N GLU A 113 5.68 14.91 -10.91
CA GLU A 113 6.69 15.35 -11.86
C GLU A 113 7.92 15.94 -11.16
N ARG A 114 7.72 16.71 -10.10
CA ARG A 114 8.79 17.28 -9.29
C ARG A 114 9.60 16.19 -8.58
N ALA A 115 8.96 15.16 -8.02
CA ALA A 115 9.66 14.02 -7.42
C ALA A 115 10.51 13.27 -8.47
N ILE A 116 9.98 13.05 -9.68
CA ILE A 116 10.74 12.47 -10.80
C ILE A 116 11.96 13.33 -11.15
N ASN A 117 11.77 14.65 -11.28
CA ASN A 117 12.84 15.59 -11.62
C ASN A 117 13.91 15.68 -10.52
N ALA A 118 13.51 15.53 -9.25
CA ALA A 118 14.40 15.46 -8.10
C ALA A 118 15.19 14.13 -8.03
N ARG A 119 14.94 13.19 -8.95
CA ARG A 119 15.47 11.82 -8.96
C ARG A 119 15.05 11.00 -7.74
N ASP A 120 13.97 11.40 -7.06
CA ASP A 120 13.34 10.60 -6.01
C ASP A 120 12.37 9.60 -6.66
N VAL A 121 12.95 8.56 -7.27
CA VAL A 121 12.22 7.58 -8.07
C VAL A 121 11.34 6.64 -7.24
N ASP A 122 11.54 6.60 -5.93
CA ASP A 122 10.74 5.81 -5.01
C ASP A 122 9.50 6.59 -4.58
N GLU A 123 9.66 7.85 -4.17
CA GLU A 123 8.51 8.69 -3.82
C GLU A 123 7.63 8.97 -5.03
N ALA A 124 8.23 9.31 -6.17
CA ALA A 124 7.51 9.47 -7.42
C ALA A 124 6.67 8.25 -7.81
N GLN A 125 7.14 7.03 -7.53
CA GLN A 125 6.35 5.82 -7.80
C GLN A 125 5.14 5.72 -6.89
N ARG A 126 5.31 6.01 -5.59
CA ARG A 126 4.21 5.97 -4.63
C ARG A 126 3.16 7.00 -4.98
N GLU A 127 3.56 8.25 -5.18
CA GLU A 127 2.66 9.34 -5.55
C GLU A 127 1.92 9.02 -6.86
N LEU A 128 2.63 8.50 -7.88
CA LEU A 128 2.01 8.10 -9.15
C LEU A 128 1.01 6.95 -8.98
N SER A 129 1.30 5.99 -8.10
CA SER A 129 0.40 4.87 -7.82
C SER A 129 -0.87 5.35 -7.11
N LEU A 130 -0.72 6.25 -6.14
CA LEU A 130 -1.84 6.89 -5.44
C LEU A 130 -2.78 7.63 -6.40
N LEU A 131 -2.23 8.37 -7.38
CA LEU A 131 -3.05 9.02 -8.41
C LEU A 131 -3.75 8.04 -9.35
N ARG A 132 -3.15 6.87 -9.61
CA ARG A 132 -3.76 5.82 -10.44
C ARG A 132 -4.90 5.10 -9.72
N ASP A 133 -4.88 5.05 -8.39
CA ASP A 133 -5.99 4.52 -7.60
C ASP A 133 -7.25 5.38 -7.75
N TYR A 134 -7.08 6.69 -8.02
CA TYR A 134 -8.17 7.59 -8.37
C TYR A 134 -8.58 7.51 -9.85
N ASP A 135 -7.64 7.69 -10.79
CA ASP A 135 -7.91 7.70 -12.23
C ASP A 135 -6.84 6.95 -13.03
N SER A 136 -6.95 5.62 -13.07
CA SER A 136 -5.98 4.75 -13.76
C SER A 136 -5.90 4.94 -15.29
N ASN A 137 -6.91 5.54 -15.92
CA ASN A 137 -7.00 5.68 -17.39
C ASN A 137 -6.53 7.06 -17.89
N ASN A 138 -5.96 7.88 -17.02
CA ASN A 138 -5.51 9.22 -17.37
C ASN A 138 -4.21 9.22 -18.18
N TYR A 139 -4.21 9.87 -19.34
CA TYR A 139 -3.04 9.95 -20.22
C TYR A 139 -1.84 10.65 -19.54
N LYS A 140 -2.07 11.62 -18.64
CA LYS A 140 -0.98 12.31 -17.92
C LYS A 140 -0.22 11.34 -17.03
N LEU A 141 -0.91 10.43 -16.34
CA LEU A 141 -0.28 9.42 -15.48
C LEU A 141 0.52 8.40 -16.31
N ALA A 142 0.05 8.06 -17.51
CA ALA A 142 0.82 7.22 -18.43
C ALA A 142 2.13 7.90 -18.89
N LEU A 143 2.08 9.20 -19.17
CA LEU A 143 3.26 9.99 -19.51
C LEU A 143 4.25 10.06 -18.35
N LEU A 144 3.77 10.36 -17.13
CA LEU A 144 4.60 10.39 -15.92
C LEU A 144 5.23 9.02 -15.62
N GLY A 145 4.49 7.92 -15.80
CA GLY A 145 5.02 6.57 -15.66
C GLY A 145 6.14 6.26 -16.65
N SER A 146 6.03 6.73 -17.89
CA SER A 146 7.08 6.62 -18.90
C SER A 146 8.33 7.42 -18.50
N LYS A 147 8.13 8.65 -18.02
CA LYS A 147 9.21 9.53 -17.53
C LYS A 147 9.94 8.90 -16.34
N LEU A 148 9.21 8.39 -15.35
CA LEU A 148 9.74 7.71 -14.17
C LEU A 148 10.57 6.48 -14.56
N SER A 149 10.06 5.67 -15.50
CA SER A 149 10.77 4.47 -15.98
C SER A 149 12.09 4.81 -16.67
N ALA A 150 12.09 5.86 -17.50
CA ALA A 150 13.31 6.36 -18.12
C ALA A 150 14.33 6.86 -17.07
N GLN A 151 13.86 7.61 -16.07
CA GLN A 151 14.69 8.13 -14.98
C GLN A 151 15.36 6.99 -14.18
N ARG A 152 14.62 5.93 -13.87
CA ARG A 152 15.16 4.73 -13.19
C ARG A 152 16.25 4.05 -13.99
N MET A 153 16.03 3.84 -15.28
CA MET A 153 17.02 3.21 -16.14
C MET A 153 18.33 3.99 -16.19
N VAL A 154 18.26 5.34 -16.17
CA VAL A 154 19.45 6.18 -16.07
C VAL A 154 20.16 5.96 -14.74
N MET A 155 19.45 5.99 -13.61
CA MET A 155 20.05 5.79 -12.28
C MET A 155 20.67 4.39 -12.13
N THR A 156 20.01 3.34 -12.61
CA THR A 156 20.57 1.98 -12.59
C THR A 156 21.90 1.91 -13.34
N ARG A 157 21.97 2.47 -14.56
CA ARG A 157 23.22 2.50 -15.34
C ARG A 157 24.32 3.30 -14.64
N GLU A 158 23.98 4.42 -14.00
CA GLU A 158 24.93 5.23 -13.23
C GLU A 158 25.51 4.43 -12.05
N HIS A 159 24.66 3.72 -11.30
CA HIS A 159 25.10 2.87 -10.19
C HIS A 159 25.97 1.69 -10.64
N GLU A 160 25.60 1.03 -11.74
CA GLU A 160 26.40 -0.05 -12.33
C GLU A 160 27.79 0.45 -12.77
N ALA A 161 27.85 1.60 -13.43
CA ALA A 161 29.12 2.21 -13.84
C ALA A 161 30.00 2.58 -12.65
N GLN A 162 29.42 3.15 -11.59
CA GLN A 162 30.13 3.45 -10.35
C GLN A 162 30.69 2.19 -9.69
N ALA A 163 29.89 1.11 -9.62
CA ALA A 163 30.33 -0.16 -9.06
C ALA A 163 31.49 -0.77 -9.86
N ALA A 164 31.45 -0.72 -11.20
CA ALA A 164 32.53 -1.22 -12.05
C ALA A 164 33.84 -0.43 -11.86
N VAL A 165 33.77 0.90 -11.69
CA VAL A 165 34.94 1.73 -11.41
C VAL A 165 35.56 1.35 -10.06
N ILE A 166 34.75 1.18 -9.02
CA ILE A 166 35.22 0.79 -7.68
C ILE A 166 35.90 -0.59 -7.73
N GLN A 167 35.32 -1.54 -8.46
CA GLN A 167 35.89 -2.88 -8.64
C GLN A 167 37.27 -2.82 -9.32
N ALA A 168 37.38 -2.11 -10.46
CA ALA A 168 38.63 -1.97 -11.17
C ALA A 168 39.74 -1.29 -10.34
N GLN A 169 39.37 -0.29 -9.52
CA GLN A 169 40.30 0.35 -8.59
C GLN A 169 40.79 -0.64 -7.52
N SER A 170 39.88 -1.43 -6.93
CA SER A 170 40.24 -2.41 -5.90
C SER A 170 41.17 -3.52 -6.41
N GLU A 171 41.00 -3.95 -7.68
CA GLU A 171 41.85 -4.93 -8.33
C GLU A 171 43.25 -4.38 -8.61
N SER A 172 43.38 -3.10 -8.97
CA SER A 172 44.67 -2.46 -9.22
C SER A 172 45.52 -2.22 -7.96
N THR A 173 44.88 -2.17 -6.80
CA THR A 173 45.55 -1.97 -5.49
C THR A 173 45.99 -3.25 -4.79
N ARG A 174 45.75 -4.41 -5.41
CA ARG A 174 46.04 -5.74 -4.84
C ARG A 174 47.21 -6.42 -5.54
#